data_AF-A0AA38NKI6-F1
#
_entry.id   AF-A0AA38NKI6-F1
#
_cell.length_a   1.000
_cell.length_b   1.000
_cell.length_c   1.000
_cell.angle_alpha   90.00
_cell.angle_beta   90.00
_cell.angle_gamma   90.00
#
_symmetry.space_group_name_H-M   'P 1'
#
loop_
_entity.id
_entity.type
_entity.pdbx_description
1 polymer ?
#
loop_
_entity_poly.entity_id
_entity_poly.type
_entity_poly.pdbx_seq_one_letter_code
_entity_poly.pdbx_strand_id
1 'polypeptide(L)' 'TTIPILLASRVRFSTLFITNVSLIRPDIKYFCDVTYDPFDYLRDNKKTYGFTISFYEWEKTIPTLWATVK' A
#
# COMPACT_ATOMS: atom_id res chain seq x y z
N THR A 1 -11.06 -22.40 -4.45
CA THR A 1 -10.26 -22.21 -3.22
C THR A 1 -9.40 -20.97 -3.41
N THR A 2 -10.00 -19.81 -3.19
CA THR A 2 -9.44 -18.52 -3.62
C THR A 2 -8.63 -17.94 -2.47
N ILE A 3 -7.31 -17.93 -2.60
CA ILE A 3 -6.39 -17.37 -1.61
C ILE A 3 -6.41 -15.83 -1.78
N PRO A 4 -6.69 -15.05 -0.72
CA PRO A 4 -6.62 -13.59 -0.81
C PRO A 4 -5.16 -13.16 -0.90
N ILE A 5 -4.80 -12.57 -2.03
CA ILE A 5 -3.48 -12.04 -2.33
C ILE A 5 -3.37 -10.64 -1.69
N LEU A 6 -2.81 -10.57 -0.49
CA LEU A 6 -2.29 -9.34 0.08
C LEU A 6 -0.78 -9.30 -0.22
N LEU A 7 -0.40 -8.73 -1.36
CA LEU A 7 1.00 -8.45 -1.65
C LEU A 7 1.45 -7.21 -0.86
N ALA A 8 1.58 -7.36 0.45
CA ALA A 8 2.20 -6.36 1.32
C ALA A 8 3.71 -6.57 1.31
N SER A 9 4.41 -6.01 0.32
CA SER A 9 5.86 -5.92 0.32
C SER A 9 6.30 -5.16 1.57
N ARG A 10 7.01 -5.85 2.46
CA ARG A 10 7.47 -5.38 3.77
C ARG A 10 8.33 -4.11 3.64
N VAL A 11 7.74 -2.93 3.79
CA VAL A 11 8.50 -1.67 3.95
C VAL A 11 9.09 -1.66 5.36
N ARG A 12 10.40 -1.87 5.47
CA ARG A 12 11.12 -1.81 6.74
C ARG A 12 11.25 -0.33 7.14
N PHE A 13 10.53 0.04 8.19
CA PHE A 13 10.57 1.35 8.84
C PHE A 13 11.94 1.53 9.55
N SER A 14 13.00 1.75 8.78
CA SER A 14 14.26 2.27 9.30
C SER A 14 14.10 3.78 9.40
N THR A 15 14.37 4.33 10.58
CA THR A 15 14.09 5.70 11.07
C THR A 15 14.72 6.85 10.26
N LEU A 16 15.12 6.63 9.00
CA LEU A 16 15.84 7.58 8.14
C LEU A 16 15.11 7.93 6.82
N PHE A 17 13.91 7.40 6.55
CA PHE A 17 13.25 7.48 5.22
C PHE A 17 11.84 8.09 5.19
N ILE A 18 11.43 8.86 6.21
CA ILE A 18 10.04 9.35 6.36
C ILE A 18 9.88 10.81 5.91
N THR A 19 10.29 11.18 4.69
CA THR A 19 9.97 12.54 4.20
C THR A 19 9.24 12.63 2.86
N ASN A 20 9.23 11.66 1.94
CA ASN A 20 8.57 11.90 0.64
C ASN A 20 8.17 10.62 -0.13
N VAL A 21 7.25 9.79 0.38
CA VAL A 21 6.60 8.76 -0.47
C VAL A 21 5.09 8.95 -0.44
N SER A 22 4.61 9.81 -1.36
CA SER A 22 3.23 9.85 -1.83
C SER A 22 3.22 9.44 -3.30
N LEU A 23 2.66 8.27 -3.60
CA LEU A 23 2.46 7.82 -4.99
C LEU A 23 1.27 8.57 -5.61
N ILE A 24 1.52 9.74 -6.19
CA ILE A 24 0.51 10.53 -6.92
C ILE A 24 0.45 10.09 -8.38
N ARG A 25 -0.76 9.87 -8.91
CA ARG A 25 -0.99 9.68 -10.36
C ARG A 25 -1.77 10.88 -10.92
N PRO A 26 -1.54 11.27 -12.20
CA PRO A 26 -2.16 12.46 -12.78
C PRO A 26 -3.67 12.34 -13.01
N ASP A 27 -4.23 11.13 -13.08
CA ASP A 27 -5.66 10.88 -13.34
C ASP A 27 -6.35 10.26 -12.12
N ILE A 28 -6.40 11.00 -11.02
CA ILE A 28 -7.13 10.61 -9.81
C ILE A 28 -8.06 11.74 -9.38
N LYS A 29 -9.17 11.37 -8.75
CA LYS A 29 -10.13 12.31 -8.17
C LYS A 29 -10.28 12.03 -6.69
N TYR A 30 -10.17 13.08 -5.89
CA TYR A 30 -10.50 13.04 -4.48
C TYR A 30 -11.92 13.60 -4.32
N PHE A 31 -12.77 12.85 -3.64
CA PHE A 31 -14.16 13.25 -3.41
C PHE A 31 -14.37 13.93 -2.06
N CYS A 32 -13.35 13.92 -1.20
CA CYS A 32 -13.39 14.51 0.14
C CYS A 32 -12.09 15.25 0.41
N ASP A 33 -12.18 16.37 1.12
CA ASP A 33 -11.03 17.10 1.62
C ASP A 33 -10.42 16.37 2.82
N VAL A 34 -9.09 16.27 2.82
CA VAL A 34 -8.34 15.65 3.92
C VAL A 34 -7.82 16.77 4.82
N THR A 35 -8.36 16.87 6.04
CA THR A 35 -8.07 17.98 6.98
C THR A 35 -6.93 17.70 7.96
N TYR A 36 -6.34 16.50 7.92
CA TYR A 36 -5.25 16.07 8.79
C TYR A 36 -4.07 15.58 7.95
N ASP A 37 -2.84 15.65 8.48
CA ASP A 37 -1.67 15.08 7.82
C ASP A 37 -1.68 13.55 7.96
N PRO A 38 -1.83 12.78 6.86
CA PRO A 38 -1.79 11.32 6.91
C PRO A 38 -0.46 10.78 7.43
N PHE A 39 0.66 11.47 7.20
CA PHE A 39 1.98 11.01 7.63
C PHE A 39 2.17 11.08 9.14
N ASP A 40 1.67 12.15 9.76
CA ASP A 40 1.65 12.29 11.21
C ASP A 40 0.75 11.23 11.84
N TYR A 41 -0.45 11.02 11.26
CA TYR A 41 -1.34 9.97 11.72
C TYR A 41 -0.69 8.57 11.67
N LEU A 42 0.02 8.25 10.58
CA LEU A 42 0.71 6.97 10.44
C LEU A 42 1.83 6.80 11.48
N ARG A 43 2.61 7.85 11.74
CA ARG A 43 3.68 7.84 12.74
C ARG A 43 3.14 7.65 14.15
N ASP A 44 2.15 8.45 14.53
CA ASP A 44 1.60 8.46 15.89
C ASP A 44 0.86 7.15 16.21
N ASN A 45 0.23 6.54 15.19
CA ASN A 45 -0.50 5.28 15.33
C ASN A 45 0.32 4.04 14.97
N LYS A 46 1.64 4.18 14.79
CA LYS A 46 2.58 3.08 14.46
C LYS A 46 2.12 2.25 13.25
N LYS A 47 1.60 2.91 12.21
CA LYS A 47 1.14 2.29 10.96
C LYS A 47 2.21 2.40 9.89
N THR A 48 2.50 1.27 9.23
CA THR A 48 3.61 1.17 8.25
C THR A 48 3.13 1.32 6.80
N TYR A 49 1.86 1.04 6.51
CA TYR A 49 1.29 1.09 5.16
C TYR A 49 -0.18 1.50 5.20
N GLY A 50 -0.63 2.27 4.23
CA GLY A 50 -2.02 2.70 4.06
C GLY A 50 -2.42 2.65 2.60
N PHE A 51 -3.60 2.08 2.30
CA PHE A 51 -4.18 1.99 0.96
C PHE A 51 -5.69 2.19 1.04
N THR A 52 -6.27 2.77 -0.02
CA THR A 52 -7.72 3.05 -0.06
C THR A 52 -8.50 1.94 -0.78
N ILE A 53 -7.87 1.20 -1.70
CA ILE A 53 -8.55 0.21 -2.54
C ILE A 53 -7.73 -1.08 -2.61
N SER A 54 -8.39 -2.22 -2.46
CA SER A 54 -7.83 -3.57 -2.66
C SER A 54 -8.66 -4.34 -3.67
N PHE A 55 -7.99 -5.01 -4.61
CA PHE A 55 -8.63 -5.83 -5.63
C PHE A 55 -8.01 -7.23 -5.68
N TYR A 56 -8.78 -8.18 -6.21
CA TYR A 56 -8.26 -9.50 -6.55
C TYR A 56 -7.52 -9.41 -7.89
N GLU A 57 -6.29 -9.91 -7.90
CA GLU A 57 -5.49 -10.01 -9.12
C GLU A 57 -5.96 -11.19 -9.97
N TRP A 58 -5.81 -11.06 -11.29
CA TRP A 58 -6.12 -12.16 -12.20
C TRP A 58 -4.98 -13.18 -12.18
N GLU A 59 -5.23 -14.39 -11.66
CA GLU A 59 -4.23 -15.46 -11.54
C GLU A 59 -3.41 -15.74 -12.82
N LYS A 60 -3.99 -15.57 -14.02
CA LYS A 60 -3.27 -15.75 -15.29
C LYS A 60 -2.14 -14.74 -15.51
N THR A 61 -2.16 -13.57 -14.88
CA THR A 61 -1.11 -12.55 -15.01
C THR A 61 0.06 -12.81 -14.05
N ILE A 62 -0.15 -13.63 -13.01
CA ILE A 62 0.83 -13.91 -11.95
C ILE A 62 1.01 -15.42 -11.67
N PRO A 63 1.24 -16.28 -12.69
CA PRO A 63 1.23 -17.74 -12.53
C PRO A 63 2.34 -18.28 -11.63
N THR A 64 3.50 -17.60 -11.57
CA THR A 64 4.68 -18.06 -10.81
C THR A 64 4.94 -17.26 -9.54
N LEU A 65 4.15 -16.23 -9.27
CA LEU A 65 4.41 -15.28 -8.18
C LEU A 65 4.45 -15.99 -6.82
N TRP A 66 3.43 -16.81 -6.52
CA TRP A 66 3.34 -17.52 -5.24
C TRP A 66 4.39 -18.62 -5.07
N ALA A 67 4.81 -19.25 -6.16
CA ALA A 67 5.87 -20.24 -6.13
C ALA A 67 7.25 -19.60 -5.88
N THR A 68 7.42 -18.33 -6.23
CA THR A 68 8.69 -17.59 -6.10
C THR A 68 8.86 -16.91 -4.74
N VAL A 69 7.76 -16.46 -4.13
CA VAL A 69 7.77 -15.71 -2.85
C VAL A 69 7.75 -16.64 -1.62
N LYS A 70 7.39 -17.91 -1.81
CA LYS A 70 7.38 -18.94 -0.77
C LYS A 70 8.78 -19.38 -0.38
#